data_AF-A0A255DQR0-F1
#
_entry.id   AF-A0A255DQR0-F1
#
_cell.length_a   1.000
_cell.length_b   1.000
_cell.length_c   1.000
_cell.angle_alpha   90.00
_cell.angle_beta   90.00
_cell.angle_gamma   90.00
#
_symmetry.space_group_name_H-M   'P 1'
#
loop_
_entity.id
_entity.type
_entity.pdbx_description
1 polymer ?
#
loop_
_entity_poly.entity_id
_entity_poly.type
_entity_poly.pdbx_seq_one_letter_code
_entity_poly.pdbx_strand_id
1 'polypeptide(L)'
;MSFDIPENVNYAATIVKVPEPLRVVGLDNLVAIPLFGFQSLTQKADIKAGDLRVLFTAETQLDTEYAAENNLFREATLNRDANETGYLEPNARVKAIRLRKNNSNALLMPLSSLAYTGYDVSTLQPGDTFDKLNGHTICRKYVVPGKAVQGLPKGPKIRSRVDQNIFKMHLDTEQLFRNLHHFRDPKFVVVTQKLHGTSWRGGNVPELRDKGRLERFVNKWLKISTPDTHYKHNFGSRRVIKGRPDNNHFYDTDLWTEYGKKLDGMIPKNFIVYGELIGWVDERKPIQAGYTYNLKPGACELYVYRVATVNEDGIMADLSWAGVKDFCATLGLKHVPELWSGWVITDADFEHNFVERWSSLYLDTRYTDNHDNAVPLSDPKSVDEGICVRIEGQIPRVLKAKSPKFFEYETKQLDTNELNMEDAA
;
A
#
# COMPACT_ATOMS: atom_id res chain seq x y z
N MET A 1 25.15 -3.32 14.76
CA MET A 1 23.90 -3.17 15.56
C MET A 1 22.74 -3.36 14.59
N SER A 2 21.61 -3.91 15.02
CA SER A 2 20.42 -4.05 14.16
C SER A 2 19.55 -2.82 14.32
N PHE A 3 19.03 -2.27 13.22
CA PHE A 3 17.95 -1.28 13.27
C PHE A 3 16.66 -1.96 13.76
N ASP A 4 15.77 -1.16 14.35
CA ASP A 4 14.41 -1.59 14.61
C ASP A 4 13.68 -1.83 13.29
N ILE A 5 12.76 -2.81 13.27
CA ILE A 5 11.93 -3.07 12.10
C ILE A 5 11.00 -1.85 11.91
N PRO A 6 11.00 -1.18 10.75
CA PRO A 6 10.14 -0.03 10.53
C PRO A 6 8.66 -0.39 10.62
N GLU A 7 7.84 0.53 11.10
CA GLU A 7 6.38 0.37 11.15
C GLU A 7 5.78 0.19 9.74
N ASN A 8 6.35 0.89 8.75
CA ASN A 8 6.00 0.71 7.36
C ASN A 8 7.23 0.86 6.45
N VAL A 9 7.74 -0.27 5.96
CA VAL A 9 8.94 -0.33 5.12
C VAL A 9 8.84 0.52 3.85
N ASN A 10 7.65 0.75 3.30
CA ASN A 10 7.47 1.53 2.07
C ASN A 10 7.71 3.04 2.25
N TYR A 11 7.61 3.54 3.49
CA TYR A 11 7.80 4.96 3.86
C TYR A 11 8.98 5.16 4.83
N ALA A 12 9.74 4.11 5.08
CA ALA A 12 10.96 4.18 5.88
C ALA A 12 12.09 4.84 5.08
N ALA A 13 12.92 5.61 5.77
CA ALA A 13 14.15 6.16 5.21
C ALA A 13 15.05 5.02 4.75
N THR A 14 15.72 5.19 3.61
CA THR A 14 16.65 4.18 3.08
C THR A 14 17.97 4.82 2.72
N ILE A 15 19.08 4.23 3.16
CA ILE A 15 20.40 4.66 2.73
C ILE A 15 20.66 4.13 1.32
N VAL A 16 21.01 5.05 0.43
CA VAL A 16 21.20 4.77 -1.00
C VAL A 16 22.55 5.30 -1.46
N LYS A 17 23.14 4.60 -2.44
CA LYS A 17 24.27 5.10 -3.21
C LYS A 17 23.75 5.84 -4.43
N VAL A 18 24.18 7.08 -4.60
CA VAL A 18 23.73 7.95 -5.69
C VAL A 18 24.27 7.44 -7.03
N PRO A 19 23.41 7.17 -8.04
CA PRO A 19 23.85 6.86 -9.40
C PRO A 19 24.39 8.10 -10.12
N GLU A 20 24.78 7.97 -11.37
CA GLU A 20 25.18 9.12 -12.20
C GLU A 20 24.05 10.17 -12.27
N PRO A 21 24.28 11.42 -11.82
CA PRO A 21 23.28 12.47 -11.89
C PRO A 21 22.90 12.81 -13.34
N LEU A 22 21.61 12.82 -13.64
CA LEU A 22 21.12 13.11 -14.98
C LEU A 22 20.86 14.60 -15.15
N ARG A 23 21.31 15.16 -16.27
CA ARG A 23 21.00 16.55 -16.63
C ARG A 23 19.51 16.69 -16.92
N VAL A 24 18.92 17.77 -16.42
CA VAL A 24 17.49 18.03 -16.56
C VAL A 24 17.24 19.19 -17.51
N VAL A 25 16.41 18.97 -18.53
CA VAL A 25 16.08 20.01 -19.51
C VAL A 25 15.26 21.11 -18.84
N GLY A 26 15.72 22.35 -18.99
CA GLY A 26 15.06 23.55 -18.48
C GLY A 26 15.31 23.85 -17.01
N LEU A 27 16.14 23.10 -16.29
CA LEU A 27 16.50 23.33 -14.89
C LEU A 27 18.02 23.32 -14.71
N ASP A 28 18.69 24.46 -14.92
CA ASP A 28 20.16 24.51 -15.01
C ASP A 28 20.90 24.22 -13.69
N ASN A 29 20.25 24.51 -12.55
CA ASN A 29 20.82 24.29 -11.22
C ASN A 29 20.47 22.94 -10.61
N LEU A 30 19.60 22.15 -11.26
CA LEU A 30 19.12 20.88 -10.73
C LEU A 30 19.56 19.71 -11.61
N VAL A 31 19.78 18.58 -10.95
CA VAL A 31 19.99 17.27 -11.58
C VAL A 31 18.92 16.30 -11.11
N ALA A 32 18.60 15.30 -11.94
CA ALA A 32 17.69 14.23 -11.62
C ALA A 32 18.46 13.01 -11.15
N ILE A 33 18.03 12.44 -10.03
CA ILE A 33 18.58 11.21 -9.46
C ILE A 33 17.51 10.13 -9.50
N PRO A 34 17.53 9.21 -10.48
CA PRO A 34 16.58 8.11 -10.55
C PRO A 34 16.98 6.99 -9.58
N LEU A 35 16.10 6.64 -8.65
CA LEU A 35 16.34 5.60 -7.65
C LEU A 35 15.06 4.82 -7.39
N PHE A 36 15.11 3.50 -7.55
CA PHE A 36 13.99 2.59 -7.29
C PHE A 36 12.66 3.00 -7.97
N GLY A 37 12.72 3.52 -9.21
CA GLY A 37 11.55 4.02 -9.95
C GLY A 37 11.00 5.37 -9.46
N PHE A 38 11.65 5.99 -8.47
CA PHE A 38 11.45 7.37 -8.08
C PHE A 38 12.52 8.26 -8.73
N GLN A 39 12.28 9.57 -8.69
CA GLN A 39 13.21 10.60 -9.12
C GLN A 39 13.25 11.71 -8.07
N SER A 40 14.44 12.05 -7.59
CA SER A 40 14.69 13.25 -6.81
C SER A 40 15.31 14.31 -7.72
N LEU A 41 14.73 15.51 -7.75
CA LEU A 41 15.43 16.69 -8.26
C LEU A 41 16.20 17.33 -7.12
N THR A 42 17.51 17.55 -7.30
CA THR A 42 18.37 18.13 -6.27
C THR A 42 19.43 19.05 -6.87
N GLN A 43 20.04 19.89 -6.04
CA GLN A 43 21.03 20.87 -6.47
C GLN A 43 22.27 20.18 -7.03
N LYS A 44 22.72 20.62 -8.20
CA LYS A 44 23.90 20.06 -8.88
C LYS A 44 25.18 20.18 -8.05
N ALA A 45 25.31 21.25 -7.27
CA ALA A 45 26.50 21.50 -6.45
C ALA A 45 26.65 20.53 -5.28
N ASP A 46 25.53 19.97 -4.80
CA ASP A 46 25.46 19.22 -3.55
C ASP A 46 25.40 17.71 -3.78
N ILE A 47 25.66 17.22 -5.00
CA ILE A 47 25.54 15.79 -5.29
C ILE A 47 26.53 15.31 -6.36
N LYS A 48 27.09 14.12 -6.12
CA LYS A 48 27.93 13.39 -7.07
C LYS A 48 27.63 11.90 -7.04
N ALA A 49 27.94 11.21 -8.14
CA ALA A 49 27.85 9.76 -8.21
C ALA A 49 28.67 9.10 -7.10
N GLY A 50 28.12 8.06 -6.49
CA GLY A 50 28.75 7.32 -5.40
C GLY A 50 28.53 7.91 -4.00
N ASP A 51 27.98 9.12 -3.87
CA ASP A 51 27.60 9.66 -2.56
C ASP A 51 26.59 8.75 -1.86
N LEU A 52 26.70 8.65 -0.53
CA LEU A 52 25.64 8.10 0.29
C LEU A 52 24.64 9.19 0.68
N ARG A 53 23.36 8.87 0.54
CA ARG A 53 22.22 9.76 0.85
C ARG A 53 21.14 8.99 1.57
N VAL A 54 20.34 9.72 2.35
CA VAL A 54 19.10 9.24 2.96
C VAL A 54 17.97 9.54 1.98
N LEU A 55 17.31 8.49 1.48
CA LEU A 55 16.17 8.59 0.57
C LEU A 55 14.86 8.56 1.35
N PHE A 56 14.01 9.54 1.09
CA PHE A 56 12.61 9.58 1.49
C PHE A 56 11.72 9.59 0.23
N THR A 57 10.77 8.67 0.14
CA THR A 57 9.86 8.56 -1.00
C THR A 57 8.64 9.47 -0.82
N ALA A 58 7.90 9.71 -1.92
CA ALA A 58 6.66 10.48 -1.89
C ALA A 58 5.69 10.01 -0.80
N GLU A 59 5.01 10.98 -0.18
CA GLU A 59 4.06 10.85 0.92
C GLU A 59 4.65 10.30 2.22
N THR A 60 5.98 10.26 2.33
CA THR A 60 6.66 10.16 3.62
C THR A 60 6.53 11.49 4.37
N GLN A 61 6.11 11.44 5.62
CA GLN A 61 6.16 12.56 6.55
C GLN A 61 7.45 12.47 7.35
N LEU A 62 8.31 13.47 7.23
CA LEU A 62 9.48 13.59 8.09
C LEU A 62 9.03 13.98 9.50
N ASP A 63 9.78 13.55 10.50
CA ASP A 63 9.53 14.02 11.86
C ASP A 63 9.79 15.53 11.97
N THR A 64 9.03 16.20 12.83
CA THR A 64 9.19 17.64 13.06
C THR A 64 10.59 17.95 13.59
N GLU A 65 11.14 17.11 14.48
CA GLU A 65 12.51 17.27 14.96
C GLU A 65 13.50 17.13 13.80
N TYR A 66 13.40 16.05 13.02
CA TYR A 66 14.27 15.83 11.85
C TYR A 66 14.22 17.02 10.87
N ALA A 67 13.03 17.49 10.54
CA ALA A 67 12.85 18.57 9.58
C ALA A 67 13.37 19.92 10.11
N ALA A 68 13.17 20.21 11.40
CA ALA A 68 13.66 21.43 12.04
C ALA A 68 15.19 21.44 12.13
N GLU A 69 15.79 20.34 12.59
CA GLU A 69 17.24 20.15 12.71
C GLU A 69 17.99 20.32 11.39
N ASN A 70 17.29 20.10 10.27
CA ASN A 70 17.82 20.21 8.91
C ASN A 70 17.31 21.45 8.15
N ASN A 71 16.67 22.41 8.84
CA ASN A 71 16.12 23.64 8.29
C ASN A 71 15.23 23.44 7.05
N LEU A 72 14.42 22.37 7.04
CA LEU A 72 13.65 21.96 5.86
C LEU A 72 12.31 22.67 5.69
N PHE A 73 11.80 23.37 6.72
CA PHE A 73 10.51 24.05 6.64
C PHE A 73 10.62 25.36 5.87
N ARG A 74 9.60 25.64 5.05
CA ARG A 74 9.46 26.94 4.38
C ARG A 74 9.24 28.08 5.39
N GLU A 75 8.54 27.79 6.48
CA GLU A 75 8.37 28.71 7.60
C GLU A 75 9.63 28.68 8.48
N ALA A 76 10.43 29.74 8.45
CA ALA A 76 11.72 29.80 9.14
C ALA A 76 11.62 29.59 10.65
N THR A 77 10.51 30.01 11.28
CA THR A 77 10.25 29.83 12.72
C THR A 77 10.10 28.38 13.16
N LEU A 78 9.91 27.44 12.22
CA LEU A 78 9.87 26.00 12.49
C LEU A 78 11.24 25.33 12.37
N ASN A 79 12.26 26.06 11.91
CA ASN A 79 13.61 25.54 11.70
C ASN A 79 14.51 25.78 12.92
N ARG A 80 15.60 25.01 13.03
CA ARG A 80 16.63 25.19 14.05
C ARG A 80 17.33 26.55 13.89
N ASP A 81 17.64 26.94 12.66
CA ASP A 81 18.05 28.30 12.33
C ASP A 81 16.85 29.09 11.79
N ALA A 82 16.36 30.04 12.59
CA ALA A 82 15.24 30.90 12.22
C ALA A 82 15.56 31.91 11.09
N ASN A 83 16.79 31.93 10.58
CA ASN A 83 17.18 32.72 9.41
C ASN A 83 17.24 31.89 8.12
N GLU A 84 17.10 30.56 8.21
CA GLU A 84 17.11 29.66 7.07
C GLU A 84 15.69 29.18 6.74
N THR A 85 15.44 28.98 5.44
CA THR A 85 14.18 28.42 4.93
C THR A 85 14.45 27.25 4.02
N GLY A 86 13.66 26.19 4.16
CA GLY A 86 13.60 25.07 3.23
C GLY A 86 12.37 25.14 2.32
N TYR A 87 11.83 23.97 1.99
CA TYR A 87 10.77 23.80 0.98
C TYR A 87 9.58 22.98 1.44
N LEU A 88 9.66 22.33 2.62
CA LEU A 88 8.57 21.55 3.19
C LEU A 88 7.52 22.47 3.84
N GLU A 89 6.26 22.07 3.69
CA GLU A 89 5.15 22.68 4.43
C GLU A 89 5.21 22.29 5.91
N PRO A 90 4.46 22.94 6.82
CA PRO A 90 4.49 22.64 8.26
C PRO A 90 4.19 21.18 8.63
N ASN A 91 3.55 20.42 7.73
CA ASN A 91 3.31 18.99 7.92
C ASN A 91 4.52 18.09 7.59
N ALA A 92 5.66 18.67 7.16
CA ALA A 92 6.91 17.98 6.82
C ALA A 92 6.76 16.85 5.78
N ARG A 93 5.74 16.92 4.91
CA ARG A 93 5.44 15.88 3.92
C ARG A 93 6.31 16.01 2.66
N VAL A 94 6.95 14.93 2.26
CA VAL A 94 7.63 14.80 0.96
C VAL A 94 6.57 14.63 -0.13
N LYS A 95 6.34 15.67 -0.92
CA LYS A 95 5.33 15.69 -1.99
C LYS A 95 5.90 15.20 -3.32
N ALA A 96 5.09 14.56 -4.15
CA ALA A 96 5.38 14.40 -5.56
C ALA A 96 5.00 15.67 -6.34
N ILE A 97 5.99 16.31 -6.96
CA ILE A 97 5.85 17.59 -7.65
C ILE A 97 6.38 17.51 -9.07
N ARG A 98 6.05 18.54 -9.86
CA ARG A 98 6.56 18.71 -11.22
C ARG A 98 7.15 20.10 -11.42
N LEU A 99 8.44 20.15 -11.76
CA LEU A 99 9.18 21.38 -12.04
C LEU A 99 9.55 21.44 -13.52
N ARG A 100 8.97 22.40 -14.27
CA ARG A 100 9.19 22.57 -15.72
C ARG A 100 9.08 21.25 -16.52
N LYS A 101 8.03 20.48 -16.25
CA LYS A 101 7.72 19.15 -16.83
C LYS A 101 8.59 17.98 -16.33
N ASN A 102 9.52 18.21 -15.41
CA ASN A 102 10.32 17.16 -14.78
C ASN A 102 9.71 16.79 -13.43
N ASN A 103 9.48 15.50 -13.19
CA ASN A 103 8.94 14.98 -11.95
C ASN A 103 9.99 14.98 -10.82
N SER A 104 9.55 15.18 -9.58
CA SER A 104 10.32 14.90 -8.37
C SER A 104 9.37 14.29 -7.35
N ASN A 105 9.55 13.01 -7.05
CA ASN A 105 8.69 12.22 -6.15
C ASN A 105 9.50 11.49 -5.07
N ALA A 106 10.68 12.03 -4.75
CA ALA A 106 11.51 11.64 -3.64
C ALA A 106 12.34 12.84 -3.17
N LEU A 107 12.86 12.71 -1.96
CA LEU A 107 13.81 13.63 -1.35
C LEU A 107 15.09 12.87 -0.97
N LEU A 108 16.24 13.46 -1.31
CA LEU A 108 17.56 12.98 -0.90
C LEU A 108 18.20 13.94 0.07
N MET A 109 18.62 13.43 1.23
CA MET A 109 19.32 14.18 2.27
C MET A 109 20.75 13.65 2.46
N PRO A 110 21.75 14.48 2.80
CA PRO A 110 23.09 14.02 3.15
C PRO A 110 23.05 13.17 4.43
N LEU A 111 24.00 12.26 4.64
CA LEU A 111 24.06 11.48 5.88
C LEU A 111 24.19 12.35 7.13
N SER A 112 24.85 13.52 7.01
CA SER A 112 24.96 14.50 8.08
C SER A 112 23.60 14.99 8.61
N SER A 113 22.52 14.83 7.84
CA SER A 113 21.16 15.16 8.31
C SER A 113 20.69 14.33 9.50
N LEU A 114 21.33 13.19 9.75
CA LEU A 114 21.06 12.32 10.88
C LEU A 114 21.98 12.60 12.08
N ALA A 115 22.94 13.52 11.97
CA ALA A 115 23.96 13.74 13.00
C ALA A 115 23.36 14.19 14.35
N TYR A 116 22.23 14.91 14.34
CA TYR A 116 21.54 15.35 15.55
C TYR A 116 21.10 14.18 16.44
N THR A 117 20.89 12.99 15.86
CA THR A 117 20.50 11.78 16.60
C THR A 117 21.63 11.23 17.47
N GLY A 118 22.88 11.71 17.29
CA GLY A 118 24.07 11.16 17.93
C GLY A 118 24.52 9.79 17.41
N TYR A 119 23.85 9.25 16.37
CA TYR A 119 24.28 8.01 15.71
C TYR A 119 25.54 8.25 14.86
N ASP A 120 26.48 7.30 14.88
CA ASP A 120 27.65 7.36 14.00
C ASP A 120 27.25 7.02 12.54
N VAL A 121 26.95 8.08 11.79
CA VAL A 121 26.51 8.00 10.39
C VAL A 121 27.55 7.39 9.45
N SER A 122 28.83 7.31 9.85
CA SER A 122 29.88 6.67 9.04
C SER A 122 29.72 5.15 8.95
N THR A 123 28.95 4.56 9.86
CA THR A 123 28.65 3.12 9.88
C THR A 123 27.48 2.74 8.97
N LEU A 124 26.76 3.72 8.42
CA LEU A 124 25.60 3.49 7.56
C LEU A 124 26.04 3.02 6.16
N GLN A 125 25.33 2.04 5.62
CA GLN A 125 25.62 1.42 4.33
C GLN A 125 24.38 1.38 3.43
N PRO A 126 24.54 1.30 2.09
CA PRO A 126 23.41 1.13 1.18
C PRO A 126 22.50 -0.03 1.59
N GLY A 127 21.19 0.22 1.62
CA GLY A 127 20.16 -0.74 2.00
C GLY A 127 19.71 -0.63 3.45
N ASP A 128 20.48 0.02 4.33
CA ASP A 128 20.03 0.31 5.69
C ASP A 128 18.70 1.08 5.65
N THR A 129 17.69 0.55 6.32
CA THR A 129 16.31 1.05 6.26
C THR A 129 15.77 1.23 7.67
N PHE A 130 15.25 2.42 7.97
CA PHE A 130 14.78 2.78 9.31
C PHE A 130 13.72 3.88 9.28
N ASP A 131 12.82 3.88 10.25
CA ASP A 131 11.92 5.00 10.57
C ASP A 131 12.30 5.70 11.89
N LYS A 132 13.14 5.03 12.69
CA LYS A 132 13.77 5.55 13.91
C LYS A 132 15.25 5.26 13.92
N LEU A 133 16.04 6.19 14.46
CA LEU A 133 17.49 6.03 14.59
C LEU A 133 17.94 6.55 15.94
N ASN A 134 18.64 5.71 16.72
CA ASN A 134 19.12 6.03 18.07
C ASN A 134 18.05 6.65 19.00
N GLY A 135 16.82 6.13 18.95
CA GLY A 135 15.70 6.61 19.77
C GLY A 135 14.93 7.81 19.19
N HIS A 136 15.44 8.46 18.14
CA HIS A 136 14.74 9.54 17.45
C HIS A 136 13.83 8.99 16.35
N THR A 137 12.63 9.56 16.20
CA THR A 137 11.79 9.27 15.05
C THR A 137 12.26 10.11 13.87
N ILE A 138 12.48 9.47 12.72
CA ILE A 138 13.00 10.12 11.52
C ILE A 138 11.87 10.40 10.54
N CYS A 139 11.00 9.42 10.30
CA CYS A 139 9.89 9.56 9.37
C CYS A 139 8.76 8.57 9.64
N ARG A 140 7.62 8.79 8.98
CA ARG A 140 6.41 7.94 9.03
C ARG A 140 5.60 8.07 7.75
N LYS A 141 4.64 7.19 7.52
CA LYS A 141 3.63 7.41 6.46
C LYS A 141 2.82 8.66 6.81
N TYR A 142 2.67 9.59 5.88
CA TYR A 142 1.78 10.72 6.07
C TYR A 142 0.32 10.26 6.20
N VAL A 143 -0.40 10.86 7.14
CA VAL A 143 -1.85 10.71 7.31
C VAL A 143 -2.44 12.11 7.43
N VAL A 144 -3.54 12.37 6.72
CA VAL A 144 -4.21 13.68 6.72
C VAL A 144 -4.60 14.10 8.16
N PRO A 145 -4.10 15.25 8.66
CA PRO A 145 -4.51 15.77 9.96
C PRO A 145 -5.99 16.17 9.93
N GLY A 146 -6.78 15.73 10.90
CA GLY A 146 -8.14 16.25 11.06
C GLY A 146 -9.22 15.26 11.45
N LYS A 147 -9.00 13.95 11.33
CA LYS A 147 -9.85 12.95 12.01
C LYS A 147 -9.01 11.73 12.38
N ALA A 148 -8.20 11.88 13.44
CA ALA A 148 -8.17 10.77 14.39
C ALA A 148 -9.63 10.37 14.60
N VAL A 149 -9.91 9.06 14.64
CA VAL A 149 -11.08 8.59 15.37
C VAL A 149 -11.01 9.36 16.69
N GLN A 150 -11.82 10.42 16.84
CA GLN A 150 -12.06 11.00 18.15
C GLN A 150 -12.38 9.77 18.95
N GLY A 151 -11.56 9.50 19.97
CA GLY A 151 -11.74 8.35 20.81
C GLY A 151 -13.15 8.45 21.37
N LEU A 152 -14.10 7.84 20.66
CA LEU A 152 -15.40 7.52 21.19
C LEU A 152 -15.06 6.81 22.50
N PRO A 153 -15.67 7.24 23.62
CA PRO A 153 -15.39 6.64 24.92
C PRO A 153 -15.38 5.14 24.71
N LYS A 154 -14.27 4.47 25.06
CA LYS A 154 -14.07 3.03 24.81
C LYS A 154 -15.31 2.31 25.32
N GLY A 155 -16.24 2.04 24.42
CA GLY A 155 -17.38 1.18 24.68
C GLY A 155 -16.81 -0.17 25.12
N PRO A 156 -17.61 -1.01 25.81
CA PRO A 156 -17.18 -2.35 26.13
C PRO A 156 -16.66 -3.00 24.84
N LYS A 157 -15.39 -3.46 24.85
CA LYS A 157 -14.78 -4.14 23.70
C LYS A 157 -15.66 -5.33 23.35
N ILE A 158 -16.52 -5.19 22.34
CA ILE A 158 -17.30 -6.31 21.82
C ILE A 158 -16.28 -7.26 21.19
N ARG A 159 -16.08 -8.41 21.85
CA ARG A 159 -15.15 -9.42 21.36
C ARG A 159 -15.55 -9.81 19.95
N SER A 160 -14.58 -9.77 19.02
CA SER A 160 -14.79 -10.32 17.70
C SER A 160 -15.17 -11.79 17.85
N ARG A 161 -16.31 -12.18 17.25
CA ARG A 161 -16.76 -13.58 17.24
C ARG A 161 -15.94 -14.43 16.27
N VAL A 162 -15.26 -13.77 15.33
CA VAL A 162 -14.32 -14.38 14.38
C VAL A 162 -12.90 -14.14 14.88
N ASP A 163 -12.11 -15.20 14.93
CA ASP A 163 -10.69 -15.14 15.20
C ASP A 163 -9.96 -14.49 14.00
N GLN A 164 -9.14 -13.48 14.27
CA GLN A 164 -8.33 -12.82 13.23
C GLN A 164 -7.25 -13.74 12.65
N ASN A 165 -6.84 -14.78 13.38
CA ASN A 165 -5.96 -15.82 12.86
C ASN A 165 -6.65 -16.70 11.80
N ILE A 166 -7.98 -16.76 11.82
CA ILE A 166 -8.76 -17.48 10.82
C ILE A 166 -9.13 -16.51 9.70
N PHE A 167 -9.69 -15.33 10.01
CA PHE A 167 -10.00 -14.29 9.02
C PHE A 167 -8.84 -13.30 8.87
N LYS A 168 -7.75 -13.77 8.28
CA LYS A 168 -6.50 -13.00 8.14
C LYS A 168 -6.66 -11.80 7.20
N MET A 169 -5.82 -10.79 7.43
CA MET A 169 -5.73 -9.61 6.56
C MET A 169 -4.97 -9.97 5.28
N HIS A 170 -5.13 -9.15 4.26
CA HIS A 170 -4.23 -9.23 3.10
C HIS A 170 -2.80 -8.93 3.54
N LEU A 171 -1.85 -9.57 2.87
CA LEU A 171 -0.42 -9.36 3.10
C LEU A 171 0.01 -7.93 2.75
N ASP A 172 1.13 -7.49 3.33
CA ASP A 172 1.74 -6.22 2.94
C ASP A 172 2.44 -6.35 1.59
N THR A 173 2.29 -5.31 0.77
CA THR A 173 2.89 -5.24 -0.56
C THR A 173 4.07 -4.28 -0.53
N GLU A 174 5.27 -4.84 -0.70
CA GLU A 174 6.54 -4.10 -0.70
C GLU A 174 6.80 -3.48 -2.08
N GLN A 175 7.67 -2.48 -2.14
CA GLN A 175 8.02 -1.81 -3.39
C GLN A 175 8.93 -2.69 -4.26
N LEU A 176 8.58 -2.89 -5.54
CA LEU A 176 9.25 -3.81 -6.47
C LEU A 176 10.74 -3.53 -6.64
N PHE A 177 11.09 -2.29 -6.99
CA PHE A 177 12.45 -1.91 -7.36
C PHE A 177 13.42 -1.86 -6.17
N ARG A 178 12.93 -1.75 -4.93
CA ARG A 178 13.72 -1.92 -3.70
C ARG A 178 14.00 -3.38 -3.37
N ASN A 179 13.24 -4.30 -3.95
CA ASN A 179 13.25 -5.72 -3.63
C ASN A 179 13.69 -6.60 -4.81
N LEU A 180 14.52 -6.05 -5.72
CA LEU A 180 15.04 -6.78 -6.88
C LEU A 180 15.96 -7.94 -6.51
N HIS A 181 16.49 -7.96 -5.29
CA HIS A 181 17.22 -9.10 -4.73
C HIS A 181 16.40 -10.40 -4.66
N HIS A 182 15.06 -10.34 -4.72
CA HIS A 182 14.22 -11.56 -4.83
C HIS A 182 14.30 -12.23 -6.20
N PHE A 183 14.87 -11.56 -7.19
CA PHE A 183 14.97 -12.05 -8.57
C PHE A 183 16.40 -12.46 -8.94
N ARG A 184 17.27 -12.71 -7.93
CA ARG A 184 18.63 -13.24 -8.15
C ARG A 184 18.63 -14.66 -8.69
N ASP A 185 17.58 -15.40 -8.41
CA ASP A 185 17.27 -16.67 -9.04
C ASP A 185 16.01 -16.54 -9.91
N PRO A 186 15.85 -17.35 -10.96
CA PRO A 186 14.68 -17.27 -11.84
C PRO A 186 13.37 -17.42 -11.05
N LYS A 187 12.51 -16.40 -11.13
CA LYS A 187 11.17 -16.42 -10.55
C LYS A 187 10.11 -16.39 -11.64
N PHE A 188 9.16 -17.31 -11.59
CA PHE A 188 7.94 -17.15 -12.38
C PHE A 188 7.05 -16.12 -11.69
N VAL A 189 6.66 -15.08 -12.42
CA VAL A 189 5.84 -14.00 -11.88
C VAL A 189 4.61 -13.74 -12.72
N VAL A 190 3.60 -13.17 -12.06
CA VAL A 190 2.39 -12.65 -12.68
C VAL A 190 2.32 -11.16 -12.40
N VAL A 191 2.22 -10.37 -13.47
CA VAL A 191 2.07 -8.91 -13.43
C VAL A 191 0.61 -8.57 -13.65
N THR A 192 0.02 -7.84 -12.72
CA THR A 192 -1.39 -7.46 -12.75
C THR A 192 -1.55 -5.94 -12.68
N GLN A 193 -2.60 -5.41 -13.29
CA GLN A 193 -2.99 -4.01 -13.15
C GLN A 193 -3.31 -3.73 -11.68
N LYS A 194 -2.65 -2.74 -11.09
CA LYS A 194 -3.01 -2.24 -9.77
C LYS A 194 -4.20 -1.29 -9.91
N LEU A 195 -5.35 -1.73 -9.44
CA LEU A 195 -6.55 -0.91 -9.38
C LEU A 195 -6.51 -0.02 -8.12
N HIS A 196 -7.01 1.20 -8.26
CA HIS A 196 -7.11 2.21 -7.23
C HIS A 196 -8.56 2.30 -6.75
N GLY A 197 -8.88 1.51 -5.73
CA GLY A 197 -10.22 1.43 -5.16
C GLY A 197 -10.15 1.38 -3.64
N THR A 198 -10.87 0.44 -3.05
CA THR A 198 -10.67 0.08 -1.64
C THR A 198 -10.51 -1.43 -1.50
N SER A 199 -9.57 -1.84 -0.64
CA SER A 199 -9.33 -3.25 -0.34
C SER A 199 -10.57 -3.88 0.29
N TRP A 200 -10.95 -5.04 -0.23
CA TRP A 200 -12.06 -5.85 0.24
C TRP A 200 -11.60 -7.28 0.53
N ARG A 201 -12.13 -7.86 1.59
CA ARG A 201 -11.99 -9.28 1.90
C ARG A 201 -13.33 -9.88 2.29
N GLY A 202 -13.57 -11.10 1.85
CA GLY A 202 -14.74 -11.90 2.22
C GLY A 202 -14.35 -13.35 2.41
N GLY A 203 -14.87 -14.00 3.46
CA GLY A 203 -14.54 -15.39 3.73
C GLY A 203 -15.66 -16.13 4.44
N ASN A 204 -15.78 -17.42 4.14
CA ASN A 204 -16.70 -18.32 4.83
C ASN A 204 -15.92 -19.12 5.86
N VAL A 205 -15.84 -18.59 7.07
CA VAL A 205 -14.92 -19.03 8.12
C VAL A 205 -15.65 -19.37 9.42
N PRO A 206 -15.07 -20.22 10.29
CA PRO A 206 -15.62 -20.48 11.62
C PRO A 206 -15.77 -19.22 12.48
N GLU A 207 -16.99 -18.99 12.99
CA GLU A 207 -17.35 -17.96 13.97
C GLU A 207 -17.90 -18.63 15.25
N LEU A 208 -17.55 -18.08 16.42
CA LEU A 208 -18.10 -18.51 17.71
C LEU A 208 -19.63 -18.43 17.71
N ARG A 209 -20.30 -19.56 17.99
CA ARG A 209 -21.77 -19.61 18.08
C ARG A 209 -22.25 -19.46 19.51
N ASP A 210 -23.43 -18.87 19.67
CA ASP A 210 -24.10 -18.85 20.96
C ASP A 210 -24.72 -20.22 21.23
N LYS A 211 -24.33 -20.85 22.33
CA LYS A 211 -24.96 -22.09 22.78
C LYS A 211 -26.25 -21.77 23.56
N GLY A 212 -27.32 -22.47 23.21
CA GLY A 212 -28.61 -22.36 23.90
C GLY A 212 -28.52 -22.71 25.38
N ARG A 213 -29.51 -22.32 26.20
CA ARG A 213 -29.54 -22.69 27.63
C ARG A 213 -29.60 -24.20 27.82
N LEU A 214 -30.45 -24.88 27.03
CA LEU A 214 -30.57 -26.34 27.05
C LEU A 214 -29.28 -27.03 26.60
N GLU A 215 -28.64 -26.53 25.55
CA GLU A 215 -27.38 -27.06 25.04
C GLU A 215 -26.24 -26.92 26.04
N ARG A 216 -26.12 -25.76 26.71
CA ARG A 216 -25.15 -25.59 27.79
C ARG A 216 -25.40 -26.54 28.96
N PHE A 217 -26.66 -26.80 29.29
CA PHE A 217 -27.03 -27.77 30.31
C PHE A 217 -26.63 -29.20 29.90
N VAL A 218 -27.00 -29.63 28.69
CA VAL A 218 -26.65 -30.94 28.13
C VAL A 218 -25.13 -31.14 28.07
N ASN A 219 -24.38 -30.17 27.58
CA ASN A 219 -22.92 -30.29 27.48
C ASN A 219 -22.26 -30.43 28.87
N LYS A 220 -22.78 -29.72 29.87
CA LYS A 220 -22.24 -29.74 31.24
C LYS A 220 -22.61 -31.02 32.00
N TRP A 221 -23.85 -31.47 31.88
CA TRP A 221 -24.38 -32.59 32.68
C TRP A 221 -24.26 -33.95 31.99
N LEU A 222 -24.48 -34.00 30.67
CA LEU A 222 -24.44 -35.24 29.88
C LEU A 222 -23.09 -35.43 29.15
N LYS A 223 -22.14 -34.50 29.30
CA LYS A 223 -20.82 -34.52 28.65
C LYS A 223 -20.86 -34.70 27.12
N ILE A 224 -21.98 -34.33 26.49
CA ILE A 224 -22.12 -34.36 25.03
C ILE A 224 -21.45 -33.09 24.49
N SER A 225 -20.38 -33.24 23.71
CA SER A 225 -19.68 -32.09 23.12
C SER A 225 -20.38 -31.64 21.84
N THR A 226 -20.96 -30.46 21.85
CA THR A 226 -21.48 -29.80 20.64
C THR A 226 -20.46 -28.77 20.13
N PRO A 227 -20.27 -28.59 18.81
CA PRO A 227 -19.27 -27.68 18.24
C PRO A 227 -19.33 -26.26 18.82
N ASP A 228 -18.20 -25.60 19.04
CA ASP A 228 -18.17 -24.21 19.54
C ASP A 228 -18.33 -23.15 18.43
N THR A 229 -18.17 -23.57 17.18
CA THR A 229 -18.19 -22.69 16.02
C THR A 229 -19.23 -23.12 15.00
N HIS A 230 -19.59 -22.18 14.13
CA HIS A 230 -20.34 -22.44 12.91
C HIS A 230 -19.72 -21.62 11.77
N TYR A 231 -19.88 -22.08 10.54
CA TYR A 231 -19.38 -21.35 9.37
C TYR A 231 -20.31 -20.19 9.04
N LYS A 232 -19.71 -19.03 8.78
CA LYS A 232 -20.44 -17.84 8.35
C LYS A 232 -19.59 -17.00 7.40
N HIS A 233 -20.28 -16.36 6.46
CA HIS A 233 -19.71 -15.34 5.60
C HIS A 233 -19.40 -14.08 6.42
N ASN A 234 -18.14 -13.66 6.36
CA ASN A 234 -17.61 -12.48 7.00
C ASN A 234 -16.98 -11.60 5.95
N PHE A 235 -17.27 -10.30 6.02
CA PHE A 235 -16.78 -9.30 5.06
C PHE A 235 -16.03 -8.21 5.79
N GLY A 236 -15.09 -7.59 5.10
CA GLY A 236 -14.28 -6.56 5.70
C GLY A 236 -13.49 -5.77 4.69
N SER A 237 -12.99 -4.65 5.19
CA SER A 237 -11.91 -3.90 4.58
C SER A 237 -10.56 -4.56 4.91
N ARG A 238 -9.43 -3.94 4.53
CA ARG A 238 -8.09 -4.46 4.84
C ARG A 238 -7.92 -4.76 6.33
N ARG A 239 -8.31 -3.81 7.20
CA ARG A 239 -8.03 -3.86 8.64
C ARG A 239 -9.24 -4.24 9.48
N VAL A 240 -10.45 -3.90 9.04
CA VAL A 240 -11.66 -3.98 9.87
C VAL A 240 -12.63 -5.05 9.35
N ILE A 241 -13.15 -5.87 10.24
CA ILE A 241 -14.29 -6.77 9.96
C ILE A 241 -15.58 -5.93 10.04
N LYS A 242 -16.35 -5.93 8.97
CA LYS A 242 -17.54 -5.07 8.78
C LYS A 242 -18.83 -5.84 9.08
N GLY A 243 -19.99 -5.17 9.06
CA GLY A 243 -21.29 -5.81 9.30
C GLY A 243 -21.72 -5.89 10.77
N ARG A 244 -21.25 -4.97 11.63
CA ARG A 244 -21.72 -4.82 13.01
C ARG A 244 -22.42 -3.48 13.23
N PRO A 245 -23.49 -3.40 14.05
CA PRO A 245 -24.23 -2.15 14.29
C PRO A 245 -23.36 -1.02 14.82
N ASP A 246 -22.27 -1.35 15.50
CA ASP A 246 -21.32 -0.42 16.11
C ASP A 246 -20.14 -0.06 15.20
N ASN A 247 -19.93 -0.70 14.04
CA ASN A 247 -18.74 -0.49 13.20
C ASN A 247 -18.89 0.55 12.07
N ASN A 248 -20.00 1.31 12.02
CA ASN A 248 -20.28 2.34 10.99
C ASN A 248 -19.53 3.67 11.26
N HIS A 249 -18.22 3.63 11.48
CA HIS A 249 -17.51 4.78 12.07
C HIS A 249 -16.97 5.83 11.09
N PHE A 250 -17.04 5.63 9.77
CA PHE A 250 -16.49 6.61 8.81
C PHE A 250 -17.42 7.00 7.66
N TYR A 251 -18.39 6.17 7.30
CA TYR A 251 -19.38 6.45 6.25
C TYR A 251 -20.76 5.97 6.68
N ASP A 252 -21.81 6.62 6.16
CA ASP A 252 -23.21 6.25 6.41
C ASP A 252 -23.57 4.84 5.88
N THR A 253 -22.74 4.31 4.98
CA THR A 253 -22.95 3.06 4.23
C THR A 253 -21.79 2.07 4.44
N ASP A 254 -22.11 0.80 4.72
CA ASP A 254 -21.12 -0.28 4.84
C ASP A 254 -20.96 -1.02 3.50
N LEU A 255 -20.24 -0.38 2.57
CA LEU A 255 -20.03 -0.86 1.20
C LEU A 255 -19.50 -2.31 1.15
N TRP A 256 -18.58 -2.68 2.05
CA TRP A 256 -17.97 -4.01 2.07
C TRP A 256 -18.98 -5.10 2.39
N THR A 257 -19.85 -4.87 3.38
CA THR A 257 -20.91 -5.81 3.75
C THR A 257 -22.04 -5.82 2.72
N GLU A 258 -22.41 -4.66 2.19
CA GLU A 258 -23.44 -4.57 1.13
C GLU A 258 -23.04 -5.31 -0.14
N TYR A 259 -21.79 -5.14 -0.58
CA TYR A 259 -21.25 -5.93 -1.68
C TYR A 259 -21.15 -7.40 -1.29
N GLY A 260 -20.66 -7.69 -0.08
CA GLY A 260 -20.49 -9.05 0.43
C GLY A 260 -21.77 -9.88 0.44
N LYS A 261 -22.92 -9.27 0.76
CA LYS A 261 -24.24 -9.94 0.70
C LYS A 261 -24.57 -10.51 -0.68
N LYS A 262 -24.03 -9.93 -1.77
CA LYS A 262 -24.18 -10.47 -3.13
C LYS A 262 -23.46 -11.81 -3.31
N LEU A 263 -22.49 -12.11 -2.43
CA LEU A 263 -21.65 -13.30 -2.42
C LEU A 263 -22.01 -14.29 -1.29
N ASP A 264 -23.08 -14.02 -0.55
CA ASP A 264 -23.56 -14.92 0.49
C ASP A 264 -23.91 -16.29 -0.10
N GLY A 265 -23.40 -17.35 0.52
CA GLY A 265 -23.55 -18.72 0.03
C GLY A 265 -22.65 -19.10 -1.15
N MET A 266 -21.94 -18.15 -1.78
CA MET A 266 -21.06 -18.43 -2.92
C MET A 266 -19.64 -18.83 -2.50
N ILE A 267 -19.08 -18.15 -1.48
CA ILE A 267 -17.72 -18.44 -1.01
C ILE A 267 -17.73 -19.78 -0.25
N PRO A 268 -16.94 -20.80 -0.69
CA PRO A 268 -16.91 -22.10 -0.02
C PRO A 268 -16.30 -22.01 1.38
N LYS A 269 -16.65 -22.97 2.24
CA LYS A 269 -16.09 -23.07 3.59
C LYS A 269 -14.57 -23.07 3.55
N ASN A 270 -13.94 -22.36 4.48
CA ASN A 270 -12.49 -22.21 4.62
C ASN A 270 -11.81 -21.38 3.52
N PHE A 271 -12.55 -20.76 2.60
CA PHE A 271 -11.98 -19.83 1.63
C PHE A 271 -12.08 -18.39 2.10
N ILE A 272 -11.06 -17.61 1.78
CA ILE A 272 -11.00 -16.16 1.90
C ILE A 272 -10.62 -15.58 0.55
N VAL A 273 -11.44 -14.68 0.07
CA VAL A 273 -11.26 -13.93 -1.17
C VAL A 273 -10.78 -12.53 -0.79
N TYR A 274 -9.72 -12.07 -1.45
CA TYR A 274 -9.23 -10.69 -1.35
C TYR A 274 -9.30 -10.04 -2.73
N GLY A 275 -9.84 -8.84 -2.77
CA GLY A 275 -9.99 -8.08 -4.01
C GLY A 275 -10.02 -6.59 -3.77
N GLU A 276 -10.18 -5.86 -4.86
CA GLU A 276 -10.33 -4.41 -4.88
C GLU A 276 -11.75 -4.08 -5.30
N LEU A 277 -12.47 -3.30 -4.48
CA LEU A 277 -13.73 -2.69 -4.89
C LEU A 277 -13.44 -1.37 -5.60
N ILE A 278 -13.95 -1.24 -6.82
CA ILE A 278 -13.81 -0.04 -7.66
C ILE A 278 -15.18 0.54 -8.01
N GLY A 279 -15.20 1.81 -8.46
CA GLY A 279 -16.41 2.51 -8.85
C GLY A 279 -16.91 3.47 -7.78
N TRP A 280 -18.15 3.27 -7.35
CA TRP A 280 -18.89 4.24 -6.54
C TRP A 280 -19.41 3.64 -5.23
N VAL A 281 -19.42 4.45 -4.19
CA VAL A 281 -20.06 4.14 -2.91
C VAL A 281 -21.58 4.24 -3.06
N ASP A 282 -22.04 5.28 -3.75
CA ASP A 282 -23.43 5.60 -4.05
C ASP A 282 -23.53 6.43 -5.36
N GLU A 283 -24.71 6.96 -5.67
CA GLU A 283 -24.98 7.76 -6.87
C GLU A 283 -24.18 9.07 -6.99
N ARG A 284 -23.45 9.47 -5.94
CA ARG A 284 -22.75 10.78 -5.87
C ARG A 284 -21.28 10.64 -5.51
N LYS A 285 -20.93 9.61 -4.73
CA LYS A 285 -19.61 9.49 -4.14
C LYS A 285 -18.79 8.39 -4.79
N PRO A 286 -17.68 8.71 -5.48
CA PRO A 286 -16.75 7.70 -5.96
C PRO A 286 -16.02 7.05 -4.77
N ILE A 287 -15.63 5.77 -4.91
CA ILE A 287 -14.79 5.07 -3.93
C ILE A 287 -13.42 5.75 -3.86
N GLN A 288 -12.86 6.01 -5.03
CA GLN A 288 -11.66 6.83 -5.23
C GLN A 288 -11.99 7.91 -6.25
N ALA A 289 -11.85 9.18 -5.86
CA ALA A 289 -12.00 10.28 -6.81
C ALA A 289 -11.09 10.04 -8.01
N GLY A 290 -11.52 10.45 -9.22
CA GLY A 290 -10.75 10.29 -10.46
C GLY A 290 -10.58 8.86 -11.00
N TYR A 291 -10.92 7.82 -10.21
CA TYR A 291 -10.68 6.40 -10.54
C TYR A 291 -11.97 5.58 -10.40
N THR A 292 -13.00 5.94 -11.17
CA THR A 292 -14.30 5.25 -11.19
C THR A 292 -14.39 4.13 -12.22
N TYR A 293 -13.35 3.94 -13.04
CA TYR A 293 -13.22 2.89 -14.04
C TYR A 293 -14.39 2.73 -15.04
N ASN A 294 -15.00 3.85 -15.46
CA ASN A 294 -16.15 3.91 -16.36
C ASN A 294 -17.43 3.24 -15.81
N LEU A 295 -17.45 2.96 -14.50
CA LEU A 295 -18.65 2.51 -13.83
C LEU A 295 -19.61 3.69 -13.67
N LYS A 296 -20.89 3.42 -13.90
CA LYS A 296 -21.96 4.40 -13.66
C LYS A 296 -22.00 4.76 -12.16
N PRO A 297 -22.39 5.99 -11.80
CA PRO A 297 -22.68 6.32 -10.41
C PRO A 297 -23.59 5.28 -9.74
N GLY A 298 -23.34 4.99 -8.46
CA GLY A 298 -24.00 3.91 -7.72
C GLY A 298 -23.51 2.49 -8.05
N ALA A 299 -22.73 2.28 -9.12
CA ALA A 299 -22.21 0.97 -9.47
C ALA A 299 -20.84 0.71 -8.84
N CYS A 300 -20.68 -0.50 -8.32
CA CYS A 300 -19.45 -0.99 -7.70
C CYS A 300 -19.16 -2.41 -8.19
N GLU A 301 -17.89 -2.71 -8.44
CA GLU A 301 -17.43 -4.03 -8.88
C GLU A 301 -16.22 -4.50 -8.06
N LEU A 302 -16.13 -5.82 -7.83
CA LEU A 302 -15.01 -6.46 -7.15
C LEU A 302 -14.08 -7.11 -8.17
N TYR A 303 -12.79 -6.80 -8.06
CA TYR A 303 -11.71 -7.42 -8.80
C TYR A 303 -10.79 -8.19 -7.85
N VAL A 304 -10.90 -9.52 -7.87
CA VAL A 304 -10.13 -10.43 -7.01
C VAL A 304 -8.66 -10.45 -7.41
N TYR A 305 -7.75 -10.31 -6.44
CA TYR A 305 -6.30 -10.44 -6.66
C TYR A 305 -5.67 -11.61 -5.89
N ARG A 306 -6.39 -12.19 -4.92
CA ARG A 306 -5.87 -13.30 -4.11
C ARG A 306 -7.03 -14.13 -3.55
N VAL A 307 -6.86 -15.44 -3.54
CA VAL A 307 -7.76 -16.38 -2.89
C VAL A 307 -6.92 -17.33 -2.06
N ALA A 308 -7.29 -17.51 -0.80
CA ALA A 308 -6.59 -18.39 0.12
C ALA A 308 -7.57 -19.34 0.81
N THR A 309 -7.06 -20.51 1.15
CA THR A 309 -7.71 -21.43 2.08
C THR A 309 -7.11 -21.23 3.46
N VAL A 310 -7.90 -21.43 4.51
CA VAL A 310 -7.47 -21.38 5.90
C VAL A 310 -8.01 -22.59 6.66
N ASN A 311 -7.17 -23.28 7.43
CA ASN A 311 -7.63 -24.38 8.28
C ASN A 311 -8.02 -23.88 9.69
N GLU A 312 -8.46 -24.81 10.55
CA GLU A 312 -8.89 -24.50 11.93
C GLU A 312 -7.74 -23.95 12.81
N ASP A 313 -6.48 -24.26 12.47
CA ASP A 313 -5.28 -23.74 13.14
C ASP A 313 -4.85 -22.36 12.62
N GLY A 314 -5.57 -21.79 11.64
CA GLY A 314 -5.21 -20.52 11.00
C GLY A 314 -4.05 -20.63 10.01
N ILE A 315 -3.64 -21.83 9.60
CA ILE A 315 -2.65 -22.05 8.55
C ILE A 315 -3.29 -21.73 7.20
N MET A 316 -2.62 -20.86 6.42
CA MET A 316 -3.09 -20.47 5.09
C MET A 316 -2.30 -21.16 3.99
N ALA A 317 -3.00 -21.46 2.91
CA ALA A 317 -2.42 -21.76 1.62
C ALA A 317 -3.17 -21.00 0.54
N ASP A 318 -2.43 -20.24 -0.26
CA ASP A 318 -2.95 -19.48 -1.38
C ASP A 318 -3.16 -20.36 -2.60
N LEU A 319 -4.23 -20.07 -3.35
CA LEU A 319 -4.34 -20.60 -4.70
C LEU A 319 -3.26 -19.97 -5.58
N SER A 320 -2.70 -20.75 -6.50
CA SER A 320 -1.88 -20.22 -7.59
C SER A 320 -2.69 -19.21 -8.40
N TRP A 321 -2.04 -18.36 -9.19
CA TRP A 321 -2.76 -17.40 -10.02
C TRP A 321 -3.75 -18.07 -10.99
N ALA A 322 -3.41 -19.22 -11.56
CA ALA A 322 -4.34 -20.02 -12.36
C ALA A 322 -5.56 -20.45 -11.51
N GLY A 323 -5.33 -20.94 -10.29
CA GLY A 323 -6.40 -21.29 -9.36
C GLY A 323 -7.27 -20.09 -8.95
N VAL A 324 -6.70 -18.89 -8.83
CA VAL A 324 -7.48 -17.65 -8.61
C VAL A 324 -8.41 -17.39 -9.80
N LYS A 325 -7.91 -17.50 -11.04
CA LYS A 325 -8.72 -17.30 -12.25
C LYS A 325 -9.85 -18.33 -12.34
N ASP A 326 -9.56 -19.61 -12.10
CA ASP A 326 -10.54 -20.69 -12.13
C ASP A 326 -11.60 -20.54 -11.02
N PHE A 327 -11.17 -20.17 -9.82
CA PHE A 327 -12.07 -19.87 -8.70
C PHE A 327 -13.01 -18.72 -9.05
N CYS A 328 -12.48 -17.64 -9.62
CA CYS A 328 -13.29 -16.50 -10.03
C CYS A 328 -14.28 -16.87 -11.13
N ALA A 329 -13.84 -17.59 -12.17
CA ALA A 329 -14.70 -18.05 -13.26
C ALA A 329 -15.84 -18.93 -12.76
N THR A 330 -15.57 -19.86 -11.83
CA THR A 330 -16.58 -20.76 -11.24
C THR A 330 -17.68 -20.00 -10.50
N LEU A 331 -17.32 -18.89 -9.86
CA LEU A 331 -18.26 -18.07 -9.08
C LEU A 331 -18.80 -16.85 -9.86
N GLY A 332 -18.45 -16.69 -11.14
CA GLY A 332 -18.81 -15.52 -11.92
C GLY A 332 -18.20 -14.21 -11.40
N LEU A 333 -17.07 -14.29 -10.69
CA LEU A 333 -16.32 -13.13 -10.18
C LEU A 333 -15.31 -12.64 -11.21
N LYS A 334 -14.99 -11.33 -11.13
CA LYS A 334 -13.87 -10.75 -11.87
C LYS A 334 -12.59 -10.87 -11.05
N HIS A 335 -11.46 -11.04 -11.73
CA HIS A 335 -10.13 -10.92 -11.13
C HIS A 335 -9.41 -9.72 -11.73
N VAL A 336 -8.41 -9.17 -11.03
CA VAL A 336 -7.57 -8.09 -11.57
C VAL A 336 -6.95 -8.52 -12.91
N PRO A 337 -6.86 -7.62 -13.91
CA PRO A 337 -6.30 -7.98 -15.21
C PRO A 337 -4.83 -8.43 -15.10
N GLU A 338 -4.54 -9.59 -15.67
CA GLU A 338 -3.18 -10.06 -15.92
C GLU A 338 -2.63 -9.34 -17.15
N LEU A 339 -1.57 -8.56 -16.96
CA LEU A 339 -0.90 -7.82 -18.03
C LEU A 339 0.18 -8.67 -18.69
N TRP A 340 0.87 -9.49 -17.90
CA TRP A 340 1.95 -10.37 -18.36
C TRP A 340 2.25 -11.44 -17.31
N SER A 341 2.74 -12.60 -17.74
CA SER A 341 3.34 -13.60 -16.86
C SER A 341 4.55 -14.27 -17.53
N GLY A 342 5.52 -14.66 -16.72
CA GLY A 342 6.73 -15.30 -17.22
C GLY A 342 7.87 -15.35 -16.21
N TRP A 343 9.00 -15.91 -16.65
CA TRP A 343 10.21 -16.00 -15.84
C TRP A 343 10.98 -14.69 -15.85
N VAL A 344 11.42 -14.27 -14.66
CA VAL A 344 12.20 -13.06 -14.44
C VAL A 344 13.44 -13.40 -13.63
N ILE A 345 14.57 -12.85 -14.05
CA ILE A 345 15.84 -12.90 -13.34
C ILE A 345 16.57 -11.56 -13.55
N THR A 346 17.23 -11.06 -12.51
CA THR A 346 18.14 -9.92 -12.57
C THR A 346 19.22 -10.05 -11.49
N ASP A 347 20.45 -9.69 -11.81
CA ASP A 347 21.54 -9.60 -10.83
C ASP A 347 21.79 -8.13 -10.42
N ALA A 348 22.74 -7.93 -9.50
CA ALA A 348 23.03 -6.62 -8.94
C ALA A 348 23.54 -5.62 -9.98
N ASP A 349 24.24 -6.10 -11.00
CA ASP A 349 24.87 -5.26 -12.02
C ASP A 349 23.84 -4.79 -13.08
N PHE A 350 22.73 -5.53 -13.25
CA PHE A 350 21.67 -5.19 -14.21
C PHE A 350 20.38 -4.64 -13.58
N GLU A 351 20.35 -4.34 -12.28
CA GLU A 351 19.15 -3.78 -11.64
C GLU A 351 18.71 -2.47 -12.28
N HIS A 352 19.66 -1.61 -12.68
CA HIS A 352 19.34 -0.35 -13.34
C HIS A 352 18.57 -0.57 -14.66
N ASN A 353 19.03 -1.52 -15.49
CA ASN A 353 18.34 -1.88 -16.73
C ASN A 353 16.96 -2.49 -16.46
N PHE A 354 16.83 -3.27 -15.39
CA PHE A 354 15.53 -3.80 -14.97
C PHE A 354 14.57 -2.66 -14.62
N VAL A 355 14.99 -1.72 -13.76
CA VAL A 355 14.17 -0.57 -13.35
C VAL A 355 13.79 0.27 -14.56
N GLU A 356 14.73 0.60 -15.44
CA GLU A 356 14.48 1.39 -16.64
C GLU A 356 13.45 0.71 -17.56
N ARG A 357 13.69 -0.57 -17.90
CA ARG A 357 12.81 -1.33 -18.79
C ARG A 357 11.41 -1.49 -18.22
N TRP A 358 11.28 -1.88 -16.95
CA TRP A 358 9.99 -2.08 -16.31
C TRP A 358 9.25 -0.77 -16.08
N SER A 359 9.96 0.32 -15.78
CA SER A 359 9.36 1.65 -15.68
C SER A 359 8.79 2.09 -17.03
N SER A 360 9.54 1.89 -18.12
CA SER A 360 9.09 2.22 -19.48
C SER A 360 7.87 1.40 -19.93
N LEU A 361 7.81 0.11 -19.56
CA LEU A 361 6.71 -0.77 -19.94
C LEU A 361 5.43 -0.53 -19.13
N TYR A 362 5.57 -0.23 -17.84
CA TYR A 362 4.44 -0.31 -16.91
C TYR A 362 4.09 1.00 -16.20
N LEU A 363 5.00 1.96 -16.06
CA LEU A 363 4.72 3.19 -15.31
C LEU A 363 4.29 4.32 -16.24
N ASP A 364 3.49 5.24 -15.70
CA ASP A 364 2.89 6.37 -16.44
C ASP A 364 2.15 5.95 -17.71
N THR A 365 1.65 4.72 -17.71
CA THR A 365 1.00 4.04 -18.84
C THR A 365 -0.49 3.89 -18.57
N ARG A 366 -1.31 3.94 -19.62
CA ARG A 366 -2.70 3.47 -19.60
C ARG A 366 -2.74 2.08 -20.21
N TYR A 367 -3.09 1.06 -19.43
CA TYR A 367 -2.94 -0.30 -19.90
C TYR A 367 -3.93 -0.69 -21.00
N THR A 368 -5.12 -0.07 -21.05
CA THR A 368 -6.08 -0.32 -22.13
C THR A 368 -5.59 0.08 -23.52
N ASP A 369 -4.51 0.86 -23.61
CA ASP A 369 -3.93 1.23 -24.91
C ASP A 369 -3.15 0.05 -25.52
N ASN A 370 -2.74 -0.93 -24.70
CA ASN A 370 -1.92 -2.08 -25.11
C ASN A 370 -2.43 -3.45 -24.62
N HIS A 371 -3.46 -3.48 -23.77
CA HIS A 371 -4.02 -4.67 -23.14
C HIS A 371 -5.56 -4.63 -23.17
N ASP A 372 -6.16 -5.46 -24.02
CA ASP A 372 -7.62 -5.51 -24.20
C ASP A 372 -8.38 -5.93 -22.93
N ASN A 373 -7.73 -6.65 -22.03
CA ASN A 373 -8.32 -7.12 -20.78
C ASN A 373 -8.16 -6.14 -19.61
N ALA A 374 -7.43 -5.04 -19.78
CA ALA A 374 -7.26 -4.04 -18.73
C ALA A 374 -8.57 -3.31 -18.43
N VAL A 375 -8.75 -2.89 -17.17
CA VAL A 375 -9.90 -2.07 -16.78
C VAL A 375 -9.66 -0.63 -17.22
N PRO A 376 -10.56 -0.01 -18.01
CA PRO A 376 -10.35 1.33 -18.53
C PRO A 376 -10.48 2.40 -17.45
N LEU A 377 -9.63 3.43 -17.54
CA LEU A 377 -9.71 4.61 -16.70
C LEU A 377 -10.88 5.51 -17.12
N SER A 378 -11.44 6.25 -16.15
CA SER A 378 -12.51 7.22 -16.42
C SER A 378 -12.01 8.53 -17.00
N ASP A 379 -10.80 8.95 -16.61
CA ASP A 379 -10.15 10.11 -17.19
C ASP A 379 -9.16 9.66 -18.29
N PRO A 380 -9.41 9.99 -19.58
CA PRO A 380 -8.52 9.69 -20.69
C PRO A 380 -7.23 10.53 -20.71
N LYS A 381 -6.97 11.35 -19.69
CA LYS A 381 -5.68 12.01 -19.45
C LYS A 381 -4.91 11.42 -18.27
N SER A 382 -5.52 10.52 -17.52
CA SER A 382 -4.88 9.88 -16.37
C SER A 382 -4.08 8.63 -16.78
N VAL A 383 -3.33 8.09 -15.83
CA VAL A 383 -2.55 6.85 -15.97
C VAL A 383 -3.01 5.83 -14.93
N ASP A 384 -2.73 4.57 -15.20
CA ASP A 384 -2.95 3.52 -14.21
C ASP A 384 -2.06 3.73 -13.00
N GLU A 385 -2.56 3.34 -11.83
CA GLU A 385 -1.82 3.48 -10.57
C GLU A 385 -0.46 2.78 -10.67
N GLY A 386 -0.42 1.62 -11.31
CA GLY A 386 0.79 0.88 -11.61
C GLY A 386 0.51 -0.62 -11.66
N ILE A 387 1.48 -1.41 -11.21
CA ILE A 387 1.41 -2.87 -11.26
C ILE A 387 1.62 -3.51 -9.89
N CYS A 388 1.01 -4.70 -9.73
CA CYS A 388 1.38 -5.67 -8.71
C CYS A 388 2.09 -6.86 -9.37
N VAL A 389 3.25 -7.24 -8.85
CA VAL A 389 4.07 -8.37 -9.30
C VAL A 389 4.01 -9.48 -8.26
N ARG A 390 3.32 -10.56 -8.60
CA ARG A 390 3.15 -11.74 -7.75
C ARG A 390 4.22 -12.77 -8.08
N ILE A 391 5.04 -13.11 -7.10
CA ILE A 391 5.93 -14.27 -7.12
C ILE A 391 5.18 -15.43 -6.45
N GLU A 392 5.01 -16.54 -7.18
CA GLU A 392 4.26 -17.70 -6.70
C GLU A 392 4.95 -18.41 -5.52
N GLY A 393 4.13 -19.04 -4.68
CA GLY A 393 4.54 -19.78 -3.49
C GLY A 393 3.31 -20.23 -2.67
N GLN A 394 3.51 -21.02 -1.61
CA GLN A 394 2.41 -21.41 -0.71
C GLN A 394 1.65 -20.19 -0.16
N ILE A 395 2.39 -19.14 0.16
CA ILE A 395 1.89 -17.78 0.33
C ILE A 395 2.69 -16.94 -0.67
N PRO A 396 2.06 -16.27 -1.64
CA PRO A 396 2.78 -15.51 -2.64
C PRO A 396 3.45 -14.29 -2.03
N ARG A 397 4.60 -13.90 -2.57
CA ARG A 397 5.15 -12.57 -2.33
C ARG A 397 4.59 -11.63 -3.40
N VAL A 398 4.00 -10.52 -2.97
CA VAL A 398 3.44 -9.53 -3.90
C VAL A 398 4.17 -8.21 -3.72
N LEU A 399 4.83 -7.78 -4.79
CA LEU A 399 5.52 -6.51 -4.89
C LEU A 399 4.70 -5.52 -5.71
N LYS A 400 4.93 -4.21 -5.58
CA LYS A 400 4.23 -3.18 -6.37
C LYS A 400 5.16 -2.09 -6.87
N ALA A 401 4.82 -1.52 -8.02
CA ALA A 401 5.42 -0.30 -8.53
C ALA A 401 4.29 0.65 -8.94
N LYS A 402 4.32 1.89 -8.48
CA LYS A 402 3.34 2.92 -8.84
C LYS A 402 3.92 3.93 -9.82
N SER A 403 3.05 4.49 -10.65
CA SER A 403 3.35 5.48 -11.67
C SER A 403 3.73 6.84 -11.05
N PRO A 404 4.81 7.52 -11.51
CA PRO A 404 5.14 8.88 -11.09
C PRO A 404 4.00 9.90 -11.18
N LYS A 405 3.23 9.89 -12.28
CA LYS A 405 2.03 10.74 -12.44
C LYS A 405 0.93 10.39 -11.45
N PHE A 406 0.84 9.13 -11.03
CA PHE A 406 -0.12 8.71 -10.00
C PHE A 406 0.30 9.24 -8.63
N PHE A 407 1.60 9.26 -8.29
CA PHE A 407 2.05 9.92 -7.06
C PHE A 407 1.69 11.40 -7.04
N GLU A 408 1.87 12.12 -8.16
CA GLU A 408 1.44 13.53 -8.25
C GLU A 408 -0.07 13.71 -8.09
N TYR A 409 -0.84 12.71 -8.50
CA TYR A 409 -2.28 12.66 -8.29
C TYR A 409 -2.61 12.47 -6.79
N GLU A 410 -2.01 11.48 -6.12
CA GLU A 410 -2.16 11.25 -4.68
C GLU A 410 -1.74 12.48 -3.86
N THR A 411 -0.62 13.12 -4.20
CA THR A 411 -0.17 14.36 -3.56
C THR A 411 -1.26 15.44 -3.61
N LYS A 412 -1.91 15.63 -4.77
CA LYS A 412 -2.96 16.65 -4.92
C LYS A 412 -4.20 16.33 -4.10
N GLN A 413 -4.61 15.07 -4.02
CA GLN A 413 -5.71 14.64 -3.14
C GLN A 413 -5.37 14.89 -1.67
N LEU A 414 -4.15 14.57 -1.25
CA LEU A 414 -3.69 14.78 0.12
C LEU A 414 -3.50 16.27 0.46
N ASP A 415 -3.38 17.15 -0.55
CA ASP A 415 -3.34 18.61 -0.37
C ASP A 415 -4.73 19.21 -0.17
N THR A 416 -5.78 18.62 -0.75
CA THR A 416 -7.16 19.06 -0.54
C THR A 416 -7.76 18.52 0.77
N ASN A 417 -7.01 17.73 1.54
CA ASN A 417 -7.48 16.98 2.72
C ASN A 417 -8.72 16.11 2.41
N GLU A 418 -8.88 15.68 1.16
CA GLU A 418 -9.95 14.77 0.76
C GLU A 418 -9.67 13.38 1.35
N LEU A 419 -10.61 12.85 2.13
CA LEU A 419 -10.53 11.49 2.65
C LEU A 419 -10.88 10.50 1.54
N ASN A 420 -9.93 9.63 1.19
CA ASN A 420 -10.22 8.46 0.38
C ASN A 420 -10.72 7.28 1.25
N MET A 421 -11.43 6.34 0.62
CA MET A 421 -12.00 5.18 1.35
C MET A 421 -10.92 4.19 1.79
N GLU A 422 -9.75 4.18 1.17
CA GLU A 422 -8.60 3.34 1.53
C GLU A 422 -8.02 3.71 2.91
N ASP A 423 -7.96 5.00 3.26
CA ASP A 423 -7.44 5.44 4.57
C ASP A 423 -8.39 5.11 5.74
N ALA A 424 -9.67 4.86 5.45
CA ALA A 424 -10.68 4.41 6.41
C ALA A 424 -10.82 2.87 6.52
N ALA A 425 -10.07 2.12 5.70
CA ALA A 425 -10.16 0.66 5.50
C ALA A 425 -9.25 -0.17 6.41
#